data_AF-A0A1G9U750-F1
#
_entry.id   AF-A0A1G9U750-F1
#
_cell.length_a   1.000
_cell.length_b   1.000
_cell.length_c   1.000
_cell.angle_alpha   90.00
_cell.angle_beta   90.00
_cell.angle_gamma   90.00
#
_symmetry.space_group_name_H-M   'P 1'
#
loop_
_entity.id
_entity.type
_entity.pdbx_description
1 polymer ?
#
loop_
_entity_poly.entity_id
_entity_poly.type
_entity_poly.pdbx_seq_one_letter_code
_entity_poly.pdbx_strand_id
1 'polypeptide(L)'
;MKVLIYDDACPLCTWYSGEFVKRGAVDNRLAFNQLPHRLRKAIDLQRACSEIPLVDTETGQVDYGVAAVLPALGRLFRYGGLFRSAGMLALARPAYALVSYNRRIVIPVAHPREGFDPAPPFHRGWRLAFLAVLLAVIAGVQYFLSSQTGEPVWVLSLGVVALVATGGLYKHPAAWEYAGRAALRYAGWSLLSLPVAFLSGLPALLVWCLFQYGFFVHLFRMRG
;
A
#
# COMPACT_ATOMS: atom_id res chain seq x y z
N MET A 1 -9.18 -12.23 25.27
CA MET A 1 -7.97 -11.49 24.85
C MET A 1 -7.86 -11.54 23.33
N LYS A 2 -7.70 -10.38 22.68
CA LYS A 2 -7.58 -10.22 21.24
C LYS A 2 -6.14 -10.08 20.79
N VAL A 3 -5.67 -11.04 20.00
CA VAL A 3 -4.29 -11.14 19.51
C VAL A 3 -4.25 -10.92 18.00
N LEU A 4 -3.54 -9.89 17.58
CA LEU A 4 -3.34 -9.59 16.15
C LEU A 4 -2.13 -10.34 15.61
N ILE A 5 -2.30 -11.08 14.52
CA ILE A 5 -1.18 -11.80 13.90
C ILE A 5 -0.65 -10.96 12.74
N TYR A 6 0.67 -10.74 12.69
CA TYR A 6 1.29 -9.89 11.68
C TYR A 6 2.48 -10.57 10.99
N ASP A 7 2.79 -10.08 9.79
CA ASP A 7 3.94 -10.45 8.98
C ASP A 7 5.20 -9.74 9.51
N ASP A 8 6.15 -10.50 10.06
CA ASP A 8 7.41 -10.00 10.62
C ASP A 8 8.42 -9.58 9.55
N ALA A 9 8.28 -10.07 8.31
CA ALA A 9 9.11 -9.62 7.19
C ALA A 9 8.68 -8.24 6.67
N CYS A 10 7.51 -7.75 7.06
CA CYS A 10 6.93 -6.49 6.61
C CYS A 10 7.13 -5.36 7.65
N PRO A 11 8.01 -4.36 7.38
CA PRO A 11 8.25 -3.24 8.31
C PRO A 11 7.01 -2.46 8.69
N LEU A 12 6.11 -2.19 7.73
CA LEU A 12 4.84 -1.51 8.02
C LEU A 12 3.92 -2.36 8.89
N CYS A 13 3.90 -3.67 8.66
CA CYS A 13 3.10 -4.61 9.43
C CYS A 13 3.57 -4.69 10.88
N THR A 14 4.89 -4.71 11.04
CA THR A 14 5.55 -4.59 12.35
C THR A 14 5.29 -3.24 12.99
N TRP A 15 5.29 -2.14 12.24
CA TRP A 15 5.06 -0.81 12.80
C TRP A 15 3.60 -0.61 13.26
N TYR A 16 2.61 -0.79 12.37
CA TYR A 16 1.21 -0.49 12.72
C TYR A 16 0.69 -1.42 13.81
N SER A 17 1.06 -2.70 13.80
CA SER A 17 0.60 -3.66 14.82
C SER A 17 1.14 -3.31 16.20
N GLY A 18 2.32 -2.67 16.27
CA GLY A 18 2.91 -2.18 17.51
C GLY A 18 2.16 -0.98 18.04
N GLU A 19 1.81 -0.05 17.16
CA GLU A 19 0.95 1.08 17.52
C GLU A 19 -0.43 0.65 18.00
N PHE A 20 -0.98 -0.44 17.45
CA PHE A 20 -2.28 -0.96 17.90
C PHE A 20 -2.22 -1.47 19.34
N VAL A 21 -1.15 -2.19 19.71
CA VAL A 21 -0.95 -2.65 21.11
C VAL A 21 -0.71 -1.46 22.03
N LYS A 22 0.23 -0.57 21.67
CA LYS A 22 0.60 0.59 22.50
C LYS A 22 -0.59 1.49 22.82
N ARG A 23 -1.52 1.64 21.87
CA ARG A 23 -2.71 2.50 22.01
C ARG A 23 -3.92 1.76 22.60
N GLY A 24 -3.82 0.46 22.86
CA GLY A 24 -4.91 -0.35 23.40
C GLY A 24 -6.01 -0.72 22.39
N ALA A 25 -5.72 -0.67 21.09
CA ALA A 25 -6.65 -1.13 20.04
C ALA A 25 -6.78 -2.67 20.05
N VAL A 26 -5.69 -3.37 20.37
CA VAL A 26 -5.64 -4.82 20.53
C VAL A 26 -4.85 -5.16 21.80
N ASP A 27 -5.09 -6.32 22.38
CA ASP A 27 -4.50 -6.68 23.68
C ASP A 27 -3.05 -7.17 23.51
N ASN A 28 -2.76 -7.88 22.41
CA ASN A 28 -1.42 -8.34 22.09
C ASN A 28 -1.24 -8.53 20.57
N ARG A 29 -0.01 -8.79 20.14
CA ARG A 29 0.34 -9.16 18.77
C ARG A 29 1.30 -10.34 18.72
N LEU A 30 1.21 -11.17 17.68
CA LEU A 30 2.13 -12.28 17.42
C LEU A 30 2.62 -12.25 15.98
N ALA A 31 3.92 -12.48 15.78
CA ALA A 31 4.46 -12.67 14.43
C ALA A 31 4.07 -14.04 13.89
N PHE A 32 3.90 -14.16 12.57
CA PHE A 32 3.59 -15.44 11.92
C PHE A 32 4.61 -16.54 12.23
N ASN A 33 5.90 -16.19 12.25
CA ASN A 33 6.99 -17.11 12.56
C ASN A 33 6.97 -17.63 14.02
N GLN A 34 6.29 -16.92 14.93
CA GLN A 34 6.20 -17.21 16.36
C GLN A 34 4.85 -17.82 16.76
N LEU A 35 4.00 -18.17 15.78
CA LEU A 35 2.67 -18.69 16.06
C LEU A 35 2.72 -20.05 16.77
N PRO A 36 2.13 -20.17 17.99
CA PRO A 36 1.94 -21.44 18.64
C PRO A 36 1.08 -22.36 17.77
N HIS A 37 1.37 -23.67 17.81
CA HIS A 37 0.67 -24.66 16.99
C HIS A 37 -0.86 -24.63 17.16
N ARG A 38 -1.36 -24.33 18.37
CA ARG A 38 -2.80 -24.17 18.64
C ARG A 38 -3.41 -23.02 17.84
N LEU A 39 -2.78 -21.85 17.82
CA LEU A 39 -3.27 -20.68 17.07
C LEU A 39 -3.11 -20.87 15.57
N ARG A 40 -2.02 -21.53 15.14
CA ARG A 40 -1.78 -21.85 13.73
C ARG A 40 -2.88 -22.74 13.13
N LYS A 41 -3.47 -23.64 13.92
CA LYS A 41 -4.62 -24.47 13.51
C LYS A 41 -5.95 -23.72 13.51
N ALA A 42 -6.07 -22.64 14.27
CA ALA A 42 -7.30 -21.85 14.37
C ALA A 42 -7.45 -20.83 13.22
N ILE A 43 -6.36 -20.52 12.53
CA ILE A 43 -6.35 -19.54 11.44
C ILE A 43 -6.27 -20.21 10.06
N ASP A 44 -6.93 -19.60 9.09
CA ASP A 44 -6.73 -19.90 7.67
C ASP A 44 -5.47 -19.16 7.20
N LEU A 45 -4.37 -19.92 7.07
CA LEU A 45 -3.07 -19.37 6.66
C LEU A 45 -3.11 -18.75 5.25
N GLN A 46 -3.90 -19.32 4.33
CA GLN A 46 -3.99 -18.80 2.97
C GLN A 46 -4.70 -17.45 2.96
N ARG A 47 -5.82 -17.35 3.69
CA ARG A 47 -6.54 -16.08 3.85
C ARG A 47 -5.70 -15.03 4.57
N ALA A 48 -4.95 -15.46 5.58
CA ALA A 48 -4.11 -14.59 6.40
C ALA A 48 -2.98 -13.90 5.62
N CYS A 49 -2.63 -14.42 4.43
CA CYS A 49 -1.71 -13.76 3.50
C CYS A 49 -2.23 -12.42 2.96
N SER A 50 -3.54 -12.26 2.76
CA SER A 50 -4.15 -11.01 2.25
C SER A 50 -5.08 -10.33 3.25
N GLU A 51 -5.49 -11.02 4.31
CA GLU A 51 -6.38 -10.48 5.33
C GLU A 51 -5.81 -10.75 6.72
N ILE A 52 -5.26 -9.72 7.35
CA ILE A 52 -4.62 -9.80 8.67
C ILE A 52 -5.62 -10.35 9.70
N PRO A 53 -5.31 -11.44 10.41
CA PRO A 53 -6.26 -12.03 11.36
C PRO A 53 -6.11 -11.44 12.77
N LEU A 54 -7.25 -11.31 13.43
CA LEU A 54 -7.39 -10.94 14.84
C LEU A 54 -8.10 -12.08 15.56
N VAL A 55 -7.38 -12.77 16.42
CA VAL A 55 -7.87 -13.95 17.14
C VAL A 55 -8.37 -13.53 18.52
N ASP A 56 -9.60 -13.87 18.84
CA ASP A 56 -10.11 -13.84 20.20
C ASP A 56 -9.79 -15.17 20.89
N THR A 57 -8.86 -15.16 21.85
CA THR A 57 -8.41 -16.38 22.51
C THR A 57 -9.39 -16.92 23.55
N GLU A 58 -10.40 -16.14 23.94
CA GLU A 58 -11.44 -16.58 24.89
C GLU A 58 -12.56 -17.33 24.15
N THR A 59 -13.01 -16.79 23.02
CA THR A 59 -14.12 -17.38 22.24
C THR A 59 -13.64 -18.30 21.12
N GLY A 60 -12.36 -18.20 20.72
CA GLY A 60 -11.81 -18.88 19.56
C GLY A 60 -12.20 -18.26 18.21
N GLN A 61 -12.93 -17.14 18.21
CA GLN A 61 -13.32 -16.45 16.98
C GLN A 61 -12.11 -15.78 16.31
N VAL A 62 -12.08 -15.81 14.98
CA VAL A 62 -11.04 -15.16 14.17
C VAL A 62 -11.69 -14.20 13.18
N ASP A 63 -11.47 -12.91 13.41
CA ASP A 63 -11.80 -11.87 12.45
C ASP A 63 -10.64 -11.68 11.46
N TYR A 64 -10.94 -11.28 10.23
CA TYR A 64 -9.95 -11.09 9.17
C TYR A 64 -10.07 -9.72 8.49
N GLY A 65 -8.92 -9.16 8.13
CA GLY A 65 -8.83 -7.99 7.26
C GLY A 65 -9.53 -6.77 7.83
N VAL A 66 -10.48 -6.19 7.09
CA VAL A 66 -11.24 -5.01 7.54
C VAL A 66 -12.07 -5.29 8.79
N ALA A 67 -12.64 -6.49 8.91
CA ALA A 67 -13.41 -6.89 10.09
C ALA A 67 -12.53 -7.05 11.34
N ALA A 68 -11.22 -7.29 11.18
CA ALA A 68 -10.26 -7.27 12.27
C ALA A 68 -9.79 -5.84 12.59
N VAL A 69 -9.29 -5.13 11.58
CA VAL A 69 -8.56 -3.87 11.74
C VAL A 69 -9.48 -2.72 12.11
N LEU A 70 -10.63 -2.58 11.46
CA LEU A 70 -11.49 -1.40 11.62
C LEU A 70 -12.17 -1.39 13.00
N PRO A 71 -12.76 -2.50 13.49
CA PRO A 71 -13.27 -2.57 14.86
C PRO A 71 -12.20 -2.39 15.94
N ALA A 72 -10.97 -2.85 15.70
CA ALA A 72 -9.84 -2.64 16.62
C ALA A 72 -9.48 -1.15 16.69
N LEU A 73 -9.33 -0.49 15.54
CA LEU A 73 -9.10 0.96 15.48
C LEU A 73 -10.24 1.76 16.14
N GLY A 74 -11.49 1.31 15.97
CA GLY A 74 -12.65 1.96 16.59
C GLY A 74 -12.55 2.07 18.11
N ARG A 75 -11.85 1.16 18.79
CA ARG A 75 -11.64 1.23 20.25
C ARG A 75 -10.85 2.47 20.69
N LEU A 76 -10.07 3.06 19.79
CA LEU A 76 -9.29 4.26 20.05
C LEU A 76 -10.12 5.56 19.98
N PHE A 77 -11.35 5.49 19.47
CA PHE A 77 -12.16 6.67 19.20
C PHE A 77 -13.46 6.67 20.02
N ARG A 78 -13.88 7.86 20.47
CA ARG A 78 -15.13 8.06 21.22
C ARG A 78 -16.37 7.53 20.49
N TYR A 79 -16.40 7.66 19.16
CA TYR A 79 -17.48 7.17 18.29
C TYR A 79 -17.12 5.85 17.59
N GLY A 80 -16.34 5.00 18.26
CA GLY A 80 -15.83 3.73 17.75
C GLY A 80 -16.86 2.74 17.22
N GLY A 81 -18.12 2.86 17.63
CA GLY A 81 -19.22 2.04 17.13
C GLY A 81 -19.42 2.14 15.61
N LEU A 82 -19.13 3.30 15.01
CA LEU A 82 -19.20 3.52 13.56
C LEU A 82 -18.28 2.59 12.78
N PHE A 83 -17.11 2.26 13.35
CA PHE A 83 -16.11 1.38 12.74
C PHE A 83 -16.55 -0.09 12.67
N ARG A 84 -17.63 -0.45 13.39
CA ARG A 84 -18.26 -1.77 13.36
C ARG A 84 -19.50 -1.82 12.45
N SER A 85 -19.97 -0.66 11.97
CA SER A 85 -21.15 -0.60 11.12
C SER A 85 -20.89 -1.28 9.77
N ALA A 86 -21.90 -1.98 9.24
CA ALA A 86 -21.79 -2.68 7.97
C ALA A 86 -21.40 -1.73 6.81
N GLY A 87 -21.93 -0.50 6.82
CA GLY A 87 -21.60 0.51 5.82
C GLY A 87 -20.12 0.93 5.85
N MET A 88 -19.56 1.17 7.04
CA MET A 88 -18.15 1.53 7.18
C MET A 88 -17.22 0.38 6.79
N LEU A 89 -17.56 -0.85 7.19
CA LEU A 89 -16.82 -2.04 6.76
C LEU A 89 -16.88 -2.21 5.24
N ALA A 90 -18.05 -2.01 4.61
CA ALA A 90 -18.21 -2.09 3.17
C ALA A 90 -17.39 -1.02 2.44
N LEU A 91 -17.37 0.21 2.94
CA LEU A 91 -16.59 1.31 2.37
C LEU A 91 -15.08 1.09 2.50
N ALA A 92 -14.63 0.53 3.62
CA ALA A 92 -13.21 0.30 3.89
C ALA A 92 -12.65 -0.93 3.15
N ARG A 93 -13.48 -1.90 2.76
CA ARG A 93 -13.06 -3.14 2.05
C ARG A 93 -12.24 -2.87 0.78
N PRO A 94 -12.68 -2.03 -0.16
CA PRO A 94 -11.88 -1.75 -1.36
C PRO A 94 -10.54 -1.09 -1.04
N ALA A 95 -10.52 -0.11 -0.14
CA ALA A 95 -9.29 0.58 0.25
C ALA A 95 -8.29 -0.38 0.92
N TYR A 96 -8.79 -1.23 1.81
CA TYR A 96 -7.98 -2.27 2.45
C TYR A 96 -7.42 -3.27 1.43
N ALA A 97 -8.26 -3.79 0.53
CA ALA A 97 -7.83 -4.74 -0.48
C ALA A 97 -6.80 -4.12 -1.44
N LEU A 98 -6.99 -2.85 -1.82
CA LEU A 98 -6.06 -2.10 -2.66
C LEU A 98 -4.65 -2.08 -2.05
N VAL A 99 -4.53 -1.82 -0.75
CA VAL A 99 -3.24 -1.80 -0.05
C VAL A 99 -2.72 -3.22 0.19
N SER A 100 -3.58 -4.12 0.70
CA SER A 100 -3.16 -5.46 1.12
C SER A 100 -2.61 -6.31 -0.04
N TYR A 101 -3.32 -6.35 -1.18
CA TYR A 101 -2.87 -7.10 -2.36
C TYR A 101 -1.64 -6.49 -3.05
N ASN A 102 -1.34 -5.21 -2.79
CA ASN A 102 -0.20 -4.51 -3.37
C ASN A 102 0.89 -4.19 -2.33
N ARG A 103 0.82 -4.75 -1.12
CA ARG A 103 1.74 -4.38 -0.01
C ARG A 103 3.22 -4.60 -0.34
N ARG A 104 3.54 -5.55 -1.22
CA ARG A 104 4.91 -5.81 -1.72
C ARG A 104 5.42 -4.83 -2.77
N ILE A 105 4.50 -4.13 -3.43
CA ILE A 105 4.83 -2.96 -4.24
C ILE A 105 5.08 -1.77 -3.32
N VAL A 106 4.19 -1.58 -2.33
CA VAL A 106 4.27 -0.47 -1.39
C VAL A 106 5.56 -0.55 -0.56
N ILE A 107 5.87 -1.74 -0.05
CA ILE A 107 7.06 -2.01 0.76
C ILE A 107 7.72 -3.27 0.22
N PRO A 108 8.81 -3.12 -0.54
CA PRO A 108 9.62 -4.24 -0.98
C PRO A 108 10.16 -4.99 0.22
N VAL A 109 9.82 -6.28 0.31
CA VAL A 109 10.37 -7.21 1.29
C VAL A 109 11.00 -8.36 0.53
N ALA A 110 12.15 -8.83 1.00
CA ALA A 110 12.74 -10.03 0.44
C ALA A 110 11.86 -11.24 0.78
N HIS A 111 11.78 -12.20 -0.14
CA HIS A 111 11.18 -13.47 0.19
C HIS A 111 11.99 -14.16 1.29
N PRO A 112 11.35 -14.80 2.28
CA PRO A 112 12.06 -15.67 3.22
C PRO A 112 12.84 -16.73 2.46
N ARG A 113 14.09 -16.99 2.86
CA ARG A 113 14.90 -18.08 2.28
C ARG A 113 14.37 -19.45 2.67
N GLU A 114 13.74 -19.55 3.83
CA GLU A 114 13.15 -20.76 4.40
C GLU A 114 11.87 -20.42 5.15
N GLY A 115 10.92 -21.37 5.21
CA GLY A 115 9.66 -21.21 5.95
C GLY A 115 8.47 -20.75 5.12
N PHE A 116 7.37 -20.41 5.81
CA PHE A 116 6.14 -19.94 5.19
C PHE A 116 6.27 -18.46 4.81
N ASP A 117 6.03 -18.14 3.54
CA ASP A 117 5.97 -16.76 3.07
C ASP A 117 4.52 -16.25 3.12
N PRO A 118 4.17 -15.33 4.05
CA PRO A 118 2.81 -14.81 4.19
C PRO A 118 2.42 -13.83 3.05
N ALA A 119 3.13 -13.82 1.92
CA ALA A 119 2.86 -12.99 0.76
C ALA A 119 1.40 -13.04 0.29
N PRO A 120 0.75 -11.90 0.01
CA PRO A 120 -0.57 -11.93 -0.61
C PRO A 120 -0.46 -12.56 -2.00
N PRO A 121 -1.42 -13.41 -2.41
CA PRO A 121 -1.43 -13.96 -3.75
C PRO A 121 -1.60 -12.86 -4.80
N PHE A 122 -0.99 -13.04 -5.97
CA PHE A 122 -1.10 -12.08 -7.06
C PHE A 122 -2.54 -12.00 -7.57
N HIS A 123 -3.16 -10.83 -7.42
CA HIS A 123 -4.53 -10.58 -7.87
C HIS A 123 -4.56 -9.48 -8.94
N ARG A 124 -4.87 -9.85 -10.19
CA ARG A 124 -4.85 -8.94 -11.35
C ARG A 124 -5.79 -7.73 -11.19
N GLY A 125 -7.02 -7.95 -10.73
CA GLY A 125 -8.01 -6.87 -10.53
C GLY A 125 -7.51 -5.77 -9.58
N TRP A 126 -7.09 -6.13 -8.38
CA TRP A 126 -6.51 -5.19 -7.41
C TRP A 126 -5.19 -4.56 -7.86
N ARG A 127 -4.39 -5.25 -8.68
CA ARG A 127 -3.18 -4.66 -9.28
C ARG A 127 -3.52 -3.57 -10.29
N LEU A 128 -4.49 -3.83 -11.16
CA LEU A 128 -4.98 -2.85 -12.12
C LEU A 128 -5.62 -1.64 -11.42
N ALA A 129 -6.47 -1.89 -10.41
CA ALA A 129 -7.07 -0.82 -9.61
C ALA A 129 -5.98 0.05 -8.94
N PHE A 130 -4.93 -0.57 -8.41
CA PHE A 130 -3.82 0.15 -7.79
C PHE A 130 -3.05 1.01 -8.79
N LEU A 131 -2.71 0.46 -9.96
CA LEU A 131 -2.09 1.25 -11.03
C LEU A 131 -3.00 2.39 -11.49
N ALA A 132 -4.30 2.15 -11.65
CA ALA A 132 -5.26 3.19 -12.04
C ALA A 132 -5.30 4.34 -11.03
N VAL A 133 -5.34 4.03 -9.72
CA VAL A 133 -5.28 5.05 -8.67
C VAL A 133 -3.98 5.85 -8.73
N LEU A 134 -2.83 5.19 -8.87
CA LEU A 134 -1.54 5.89 -8.96
C LEU A 134 -1.46 6.78 -10.20
N LEU A 135 -1.89 6.29 -11.36
CA LEU A 135 -1.93 7.05 -12.60
C LEU A 135 -2.90 8.23 -12.50
N ALA A 136 -4.04 8.08 -11.82
CA ALA A 136 -4.97 9.18 -11.57
C ALA A 136 -4.35 10.26 -10.66
N VAL A 137 -3.62 9.86 -9.61
CA VAL A 137 -2.87 10.82 -8.76
C VAL A 137 -1.82 11.56 -9.57
N ILE A 138 -1.03 10.83 -10.37
CA ILE A 138 -0.02 11.42 -11.25
C ILE A 138 -0.68 12.42 -12.21
N ALA A 139 -1.71 12.00 -12.95
CA ALA A 139 -2.40 12.85 -13.92
C ALA A 139 -3.01 14.09 -13.26
N GLY A 140 -3.68 13.92 -12.11
CA GLY A 140 -4.30 15.02 -11.37
C GLY A 140 -3.29 16.06 -10.89
N VAL A 141 -2.18 15.63 -10.30
CA VAL A 141 -1.11 16.54 -9.83
C VAL A 141 -0.47 17.28 -11.00
N GLN A 142 -0.17 16.59 -12.10
CA GLN A 142 0.49 17.21 -13.25
C GLN A 142 -0.45 18.17 -14.00
N TYR A 143 -1.73 17.84 -14.08
CA TYR A 143 -2.77 18.75 -14.59
C TYR A 143 -2.89 20.01 -13.72
N PHE A 144 -2.92 19.84 -12.39
CA PHE A 144 -2.94 20.96 -11.45
C PHE A 144 -1.69 21.84 -11.60
N LEU A 145 -0.50 21.27 -11.67
CA LEU A 145 0.74 22.04 -11.89
C LEU A 145 0.72 22.78 -13.24
N SER A 146 0.21 22.15 -14.30
CA SER A 146 0.10 22.79 -15.61
C SER A 146 -0.84 23.99 -15.58
N SER A 147 -1.96 23.88 -14.86
CA SER A 147 -2.93 24.98 -14.75
C SER A 147 -2.43 26.16 -13.90
N GLN A 148 -1.58 25.91 -12.89
CA GLN A 148 -1.00 26.96 -12.06
C GLN A 148 0.19 27.67 -12.73
N THR A 149 1.03 26.91 -13.45
CA THR A 149 2.28 27.44 -14.03
C THR A 149 2.09 28.04 -15.42
N GLY A 150 1.02 27.68 -16.14
CA GLY A 150 0.80 28.02 -17.54
C GLY A 150 1.60 27.14 -18.52
N GLU A 151 2.36 26.17 -18.00
CA GLU A 151 3.30 25.36 -18.76
C GLU A 151 2.77 23.92 -18.94
N PRO A 152 3.05 23.25 -20.07
CA PRO A 152 2.53 21.92 -20.36
C PRO A 152 3.33 20.81 -19.65
N VAL A 153 3.49 20.91 -18.32
CA VAL A 153 4.25 19.94 -17.51
C VAL A 153 3.65 18.52 -17.53
N TRP A 154 2.42 18.34 -17.99
CA TRP A 154 1.85 17.00 -18.21
C TRP A 154 2.55 16.17 -19.31
N VAL A 155 3.26 16.80 -20.27
CA VAL A 155 3.80 16.11 -21.47
C VAL A 155 4.86 15.05 -21.14
N LEU A 156 5.83 15.33 -20.24
CA LEU A 156 6.84 14.31 -19.89
C LEU A 156 6.29 13.20 -18.99
N SER A 157 5.15 13.45 -18.33
CA SER A 157 4.45 12.43 -17.54
C SER A 157 3.86 11.32 -18.43
N LEU A 158 3.61 11.60 -19.72
CA LEU A 158 3.20 10.58 -20.69
C LEU A 158 4.26 9.50 -20.89
N GLY A 159 5.55 9.84 -20.78
CA GLY A 159 6.64 8.86 -20.86
C GLY A 159 6.58 7.84 -19.72
N VAL A 160 6.22 8.29 -18.52
CA VAL A 160 6.02 7.40 -17.36
C VAL A 160 4.73 6.60 -17.47
N VAL A 161 3.65 7.21 -17.96
CA VAL A 161 2.40 6.49 -18.26
C VAL A 161 2.66 5.38 -19.29
N ALA A 162 3.41 5.66 -20.35
CA ALA A 162 3.79 4.68 -21.36
C ALA A 162 4.69 3.58 -20.79
N LEU A 163 5.66 3.91 -19.92
CA LEU A 163 6.50 2.92 -19.23
C LEU A 163 5.67 1.99 -18.33
N VAL A 164 4.73 2.54 -17.56
CA VAL A 164 3.84 1.76 -16.68
C VAL A 164 2.88 0.89 -17.51
N ALA A 165 2.33 1.44 -18.59
CA ALA A 165 1.45 0.72 -19.50
C ALA A 165 2.16 -0.43 -20.19
N THR A 166 3.37 -0.21 -20.73
CA THR A 166 4.17 -1.28 -21.35
C THR A 166 4.58 -2.35 -20.35
N GLY A 167 4.95 -1.98 -19.11
CA GLY A 167 5.20 -2.93 -18.01
C GLY A 167 3.99 -3.82 -17.68
N GLY A 168 2.76 -3.28 -17.77
CA GLY A 168 1.52 -4.01 -17.58
C GLY A 168 1.11 -4.94 -18.73
N LEU A 169 1.67 -4.74 -19.93
CA LEU A 169 1.43 -5.63 -21.09
C LEU A 169 2.24 -6.93 -21.01
N TYR A 170 3.32 -6.98 -20.21
CA TYR A 170 4.08 -8.20 -20.00
C TYR A 170 3.33 -9.17 -19.07
N LYS A 171 3.24 -10.44 -19.49
CA LYS A 171 2.56 -11.50 -18.72
C LYS A 171 3.33 -11.95 -17.46
N HIS A 172 4.53 -11.43 -17.23
CA HIS A 172 5.40 -11.87 -16.13
C HIS A 172 5.08 -11.12 -14.82
N PRO A 173 4.87 -11.80 -13.68
CA PRO A 173 4.56 -11.15 -12.39
C PRO A 173 5.58 -10.09 -11.97
N ALA A 174 6.87 -10.31 -12.23
CA ALA A 174 7.91 -9.32 -11.92
C ALA A 174 7.75 -8.00 -12.72
N ALA A 175 7.18 -8.05 -13.93
CA ALA A 175 6.91 -6.84 -14.71
C ALA A 175 5.80 -6.00 -14.07
N TRP A 176 4.75 -6.66 -13.54
CA TRP A 176 3.69 -5.99 -12.78
C TRP A 176 4.19 -5.40 -11.46
N GLU A 177 5.15 -6.04 -10.80
CA GLU A 177 5.79 -5.48 -9.60
C GLU A 177 6.67 -4.28 -9.93
N TYR A 178 7.48 -4.39 -11.00
CA TYR A 178 8.29 -3.27 -11.48
C TYR A 178 7.42 -2.07 -11.89
N ALA A 179 6.39 -2.29 -12.70
CA ALA A 179 5.45 -1.25 -13.12
C ALA A 179 4.76 -0.60 -11.93
N GLY A 180 4.31 -1.41 -10.96
CA GLY A 180 3.72 -0.90 -9.72
C GLY A 180 4.70 -0.05 -8.91
N ARG A 181 5.95 -0.49 -8.75
CA ARG A 181 6.98 0.26 -8.00
C ARG A 181 7.37 1.55 -8.71
N ALA A 182 7.50 1.53 -10.04
CA ALA A 182 7.76 2.71 -10.84
C ALA A 182 6.62 3.73 -10.71
N ALA A 183 5.36 3.28 -10.88
CA ALA A 183 4.18 4.13 -10.73
C ALA A 183 4.06 4.71 -9.32
N LEU A 184 4.25 3.91 -8.27
CA LEU A 184 4.13 4.35 -6.88
C LEU A 184 5.16 5.44 -6.56
N ARG A 185 6.41 5.23 -6.97
CA ARG A 185 7.47 6.23 -6.77
C ARG A 185 7.17 7.49 -7.55
N TYR A 186 6.76 7.37 -8.82
CA TYR A 186 6.44 8.55 -9.61
C TYR A 186 5.26 9.33 -9.05
N ALA A 187 4.25 8.65 -8.50
CA ALA A 187 3.16 9.31 -7.77
C ALA A 187 3.69 10.07 -6.54
N GLY A 188 4.59 9.47 -5.76
CA GLY A 188 5.27 10.14 -4.65
C GLY A 188 6.10 11.36 -5.10
N TRP A 189 6.89 11.22 -6.16
CA TRP A 189 7.67 12.31 -6.76
C TRP A 189 6.78 13.43 -7.31
N SER A 190 5.64 13.07 -7.91
CA SER A 190 4.64 14.05 -8.38
C SER A 190 4.09 14.85 -7.21
N LEU A 191 3.71 14.20 -6.12
CA LEU A 191 3.24 14.90 -4.91
C LEU A 191 4.32 15.82 -4.31
N LEU A 192 5.59 15.38 -4.31
CA LEU A 192 6.71 16.21 -3.86
C LEU A 192 6.97 17.43 -4.75
N SER A 193 6.51 17.40 -6.01
CA SER A 193 6.62 18.53 -6.95
C SER A 193 5.53 19.59 -6.79
N LEU A 194 4.54 19.41 -5.90
CA LEU A 194 3.47 20.39 -5.64
C LEU A 194 3.96 21.82 -5.32
N PRO A 195 5.08 22.04 -4.60
CA PRO A 195 5.60 23.39 -4.38
C PRO A 195 5.99 24.14 -5.66
N VAL A 196 6.16 23.46 -6.81
CA VAL A 196 6.38 24.12 -8.11
C VAL A 196 5.19 24.99 -8.51
N ALA A 197 3.98 24.72 -8.00
CA ALA A 197 2.78 25.54 -8.25
C ALA A 197 2.95 27.02 -7.86
N PHE A 198 3.91 27.34 -6.97
CA PHE A 198 4.20 28.72 -6.56
C PHE A 198 5.22 29.43 -7.47
N LEU A 199 5.71 28.75 -8.51
CA LEU A 199 6.60 29.30 -9.52
C LEU A 199 5.85 29.48 -10.84
N SER A 200 6.33 30.35 -11.72
CA SER A 200 5.79 30.52 -13.07
C SER A 200 6.90 30.65 -14.11
N GLY A 201 6.59 30.33 -15.37
CA GLY A 201 7.51 30.42 -16.49
C GLY A 201 8.77 29.54 -16.35
N LEU A 202 9.92 30.07 -16.77
CA LEU A 202 11.17 29.31 -16.86
C LEU A 202 11.63 28.69 -15.51
N PRO A 203 11.58 29.37 -14.35
CA PRO A 203 11.89 28.75 -13.06
C PRO A 203 11.03 27.52 -12.74
N ALA A 204 9.73 27.58 -13.03
CA ALA A 204 8.82 26.45 -12.78
C ALA A 204 9.20 25.23 -13.63
N LEU A 205 9.46 25.44 -14.92
CA LEU A 205 9.94 24.41 -15.84
C LEU A 205 11.25 23.79 -15.39
N LEU A 206 12.23 24.61 -14.99
CA LEU A 206 13.55 24.13 -14.57
C LEU A 206 13.46 23.28 -13.30
N VAL A 207 12.76 23.76 -12.27
CA VAL A 207 12.58 23.00 -11.02
C VAL A 207 11.83 21.69 -11.31
N TRP A 208 10.77 21.75 -12.09
CA TRP A 208 10.03 20.54 -12.46
C TRP A 208 10.89 19.54 -13.24
N CYS A 209 11.67 19.98 -14.23
CA CYS A 209 12.62 19.13 -14.95
C CYS A 209 13.66 18.49 -14.04
N LEU A 210 14.15 19.20 -13.01
CA LEU A 210 15.05 18.63 -12.00
C LEU A 210 14.38 17.53 -11.17
N PHE A 211 13.10 17.73 -10.79
CA PHE A 211 12.31 16.67 -10.13
C PHE A 211 12.16 15.43 -11.03
N GLN A 212 11.86 15.64 -12.32
CA GLN A 212 11.75 14.55 -13.30
C GLN A 212 13.07 13.80 -13.47
N TYR A 213 14.18 14.52 -13.63
CA TYR A 213 15.52 13.94 -13.71
C TYR A 213 15.86 13.13 -12.46
N GLY A 214 15.61 13.68 -11.27
CA GLY A 214 15.81 12.99 -9.99
C GLY A 214 15.05 11.67 -9.91
N PHE A 215 13.80 11.65 -10.39
CA PHE A 215 13.02 10.42 -10.50
C PHE A 215 13.69 9.40 -11.43
N PHE A 216 14.09 9.78 -12.65
CA PHE A 216 14.70 8.84 -13.59
C PHE A 216 16.02 8.27 -13.06
N VAL A 217 16.87 9.10 -12.44
CA VAL A 217 18.10 8.64 -11.79
C VAL A 217 17.79 7.60 -10.71
N HIS A 218 16.77 7.86 -9.88
CA HIS A 218 16.37 6.90 -8.84
C HIS A 218 15.74 5.63 -9.42
N LEU A 219 15.00 5.75 -10.53
CA LEU A 219 14.39 4.63 -11.23
C LEU A 219 15.47 3.69 -11.81
N PHE A 220 16.51 4.23 -12.45
CA PHE A 220 17.59 3.43 -13.02
C PHE A 220 18.43 2.72 -11.94
N ARG A 221 18.58 3.32 -10.76
CA ARG A 221 19.20 2.66 -9.60
C ARG A 221 18.42 1.45 -9.06
N MET A 222 17.19 1.18 -9.52
CA MET A 222 16.45 -0.05 -9.15
C MET A 222 16.92 -1.31 -9.88
N ARG A 223 17.65 -1.17 -10.99
CA ARG A 223 18.06 -2.30 -11.82
C ARG A 223 19.37 -2.97 -11.37
N GLY A 224 20.12 -2.35 -10.45
CA GLY A 224 21.31 -2.92 -9.81
C GLY A 224 21.00 -3.33 -8.38
#